data_AF-A0AAP2WI52-F1
#
_entry.id   AF-A0AAP2WI52-F1
#
_cell.length_a   1.000
_cell.length_b   1.000
_cell.length_c   1.000
_cell.angle_alpha   90.00
_cell.angle_beta   90.00
_cell.angle_gamma   90.00
#
_symmetry.space_group_name_H-M   'P 1'
#
loop_
_entity.id
_entity.type
_entity.pdbx_description
1 polymer ?
#
loop_
_entity_poly.entity_id
_entity_poly.type
_entity_poly.pdbx_seq_one_letter_code
_entity_poly.pdbx_strand_id
1 'polypeptide(L)' 'EGTVGRCFDPLEEWRKVALDVRGKALPCGHYIAEQVPDLLLEEVLVFFAAPL' A
#
# COMPACT_ATOMS: atom_id res chain seq x y z
N GLU A 1 -1.70 6.34 12.62
CA GLU A 1 -1.10 5.00 12.76
C GLU A 1 -2.10 3.94 12.30
N GLY A 2 -1.68 3.00 11.45
CA GLY A 2 -2.53 1.89 10.97
C GLY A 2 -2.32 0.62 11.78
N THR A 3 -3.40 -0.02 12.25
CA THR A 3 -3.32 -1.27 13.04
C THR A 3 -2.59 -2.39 12.29
N VAL A 4 -2.86 -2.53 10.99
CA VAL A 4 -2.21 -3.56 10.17
C VAL A 4 -0.69 -3.39 10.14
N GLY A 5 -0.17 -2.19 9.87
CA GLY A 5 1.27 -1.93 9.87
C GLY A 5 1.95 -1.94 11.24
N ARG A 6 1.18 -1.99 12.35
CA ARG A 6 1.72 -2.20 13.70
C ARG A 6 1.79 -3.67 14.10
N CYS A 7 0.88 -4.48 13.59
CA CYS A 7 0.75 -5.88 13.98
C CYS A 7 1.41 -6.84 12.99
N PHE A 8 1.65 -6.40 11.76
CA PHE A 8 2.16 -7.23 10.66
C PHE A 8 3.13 -6.44 9.79
N ASP A 9 3.93 -7.16 9.01
CA ASP A 9 4.60 -6.62 7.82
C ASP A 9 3.78 -6.99 6.59
N PRO A 10 2.96 -6.07 6.04
CA PRO A 10 2.02 -6.42 4.98
C PRO A 10 2.72 -6.91 3.71
N LEU A 11 3.88 -6.36 3.35
CA LEU A 11 4.55 -6.77 2.12
C LEU A 11 5.10 -8.19 2.27
N GLU A 12 5.68 -8.53 3.41
CA GLU A 12 6.16 -9.90 3.67
C GLU A 12 5.02 -10.91 3.75
N GLU A 13 3.88 -10.56 4.33
CA GLU A 13 2.71 -11.45 4.34
C GLU A 13 2.16 -11.72 2.94
N TRP A 14 2.05 -10.68 2.09
CA TRP A 14 1.57 -10.84 0.72
C TRP A 14 2.54 -11.64 -0.18
N ARG A 15 3.86 -11.52 0.03
CA ARG A 15 4.87 -12.29 -0.72
C ARG A 15 4.74 -13.80 -0.56
N LYS A 16 4.10 -14.28 0.51
CA LYS A 16 3.86 -15.72 0.73
C LYS A 16 2.82 -16.30 -0.24
N VAL A 17 1.99 -15.46 -0.83
CA VAL A 17 0.81 -15.87 -1.61
C VAL A 17 0.71 -15.21 -2.99
N ALA A 18 1.70 -14.40 -3.39
CA ALA A 18 1.73 -13.72 -4.68
C ALA A 18 3.15 -13.65 -5.25
N LEU A 19 3.28 -13.69 -6.59
CA LEU A 19 4.57 -13.70 -7.29
C LEU A 19 5.20 -12.31 -7.44
N ASP A 20 4.39 -11.28 -7.64
CA ASP A 20 4.83 -9.89 -7.67
C ASP A 20 4.09 -9.09 -6.60
N VAL A 21 4.83 -8.54 -5.65
CA VAL A 21 4.32 -7.73 -4.55
C VAL A 21 5.20 -6.49 -4.45
N ARG A 22 4.56 -5.33 -4.65
CA ARG A 22 5.18 -4.00 -4.59
C ARG A 22 4.23 -3.09 -3.82
N GLY A 23 4.78 -2.11 -3.12
CA GLY A 23 3.99 -1.13 -2.38
C GLY A 23 4.81 -0.46 -1.29
N LYS A 24 4.19 0.50 -0.60
CA LYS A 24 4.75 1.19 0.55
C LYS A 24 3.65 1.67 1.49
N ALA A 25 4.01 1.95 2.73
CA ALA A 25 3.10 2.59 3.67
C ALA A 25 2.89 4.07 3.31
N LEU A 26 1.66 4.55 3.52
CA LEU A 26 1.31 5.97 3.48
C LEU A 26 1.04 6.48 4.90
N PRO A 27 1.19 7.80 5.17
CA PRO A 27 1.04 8.37 6.51
C PRO A 27 -0.44 8.48 6.94
N CYS A 28 -1.15 7.35 6.99
CA CYS A 28 -2.57 7.26 7.33
C CYS A 28 -2.89 6.05 8.23
N GLY A 29 -4.12 6.00 8.71
CA GLY A 29 -4.74 4.87 9.38
C GLY A 29 -5.42 3.92 8.39
N HIS A 30 -6.62 3.46 8.74
CA HIS A 30 -7.34 2.43 7.97
C HIS A 30 -7.88 2.97 6.63
N TYR A 31 -8.39 4.20 6.60
CA TYR A 31 -9.10 4.74 5.45
C TYR A 31 -8.19 5.64 4.60
N ILE A 32 -7.33 5.02 3.80
CA ILE A 32 -6.29 5.72 3.01
C ILE A 32 -6.89 6.78 2.07
N ALA A 33 -7.95 6.42 1.33
CA ALA A 33 -8.58 7.30 0.35
C ALA A 33 -9.23 8.55 0.96
N GLU A 34 -9.63 8.49 2.23
CA GLU A 34 -10.27 9.61 2.92
C GLU A 34 -9.24 10.49 3.63
N GLN A 35 -8.12 9.91 4.08
CA GLN A 35 -7.12 10.59 4.89
C GLN A 35 -6.00 11.21 4.08
N VAL A 36 -5.58 10.55 3.01
CA VAL A 36 -4.48 10.98 2.14
C VAL A 36 -4.82 10.77 0.66
N PRO A 37 -5.96 11.32 0.17
CA PRO A 37 -6.48 11.07 -1.18
C PRO A 37 -5.45 11.35 -2.28
N ASP A 38 -4.73 12.48 -2.19
CA ASP A 38 -3.78 12.89 -3.22
C ASP A 38 -2.56 11.97 -3.29
N LEU A 39 -1.99 11.60 -2.13
CA LEU A 39 -0.87 10.67 -2.05
C LEU A 39 -1.27 9.27 -2.54
N LEU A 40 -2.48 8.82 -2.20
CA LEU A 40 -2.99 7.55 -2.70
C LEU A 40 -3.12 7.58 -4.23
N LEU A 41 -3.70 8.65 -4.78
CA LEU A 41 -3.90 8.79 -6.21
C LEU A 41 -2.57 8.78 -6.98
N GLU A 42 -1.56 9.49 -6.49
CA GLU A 42 -0.22 9.50 -7.08
C GLU A 42 0.37 8.08 -7.15
N GLU A 43 0.38 7.34 -6.04
CA GLU A 43 0.93 5.97 -5.99
C GLU A 43 0.16 5.00 -6.89
N VAL A 44 -1.18 5.11 -6.92
CA VAL A 44 -2.04 4.26 -7.74
C VAL A 44 -1.78 4.48 -9.22
N LEU A 45 -1.66 5.74 -9.66
CA LEU A 45 -1.38 6.05 -11.06
C LEU A 45 0.00 5.53 -11.48
N VAL A 46 1.02 5.71 -10.64
CA VAL A 46 2.37 5.18 -10.91
C VAL A 46 2.37 3.65 -10.97
N PHE A 47 1.68 2.98 -10.04
CA PHE A 47 1.63 1.52 -9.97
C PHE A 47 1.00 0.90 -11.23
N PHE A 48 -0.10 1.46 -11.72
CA PHE A 48 -0.80 0.94 -12.91
C PHE A 48 -0.21 1.38 -14.24
N ALA A 49 0.60 2.45 -14.26
CA ALA A 49 1.31 2.87 -15.46
C ALA A 49 2.62 2.07 -15.70
N ALA A 50 3.16 1.43 -14.66
CA ALA A 50 4.38 0.64 -14.77
C ALA A 50 4.12 -0.68 -15.52
N PRO A 51 5.00 -1.09 -16.45
CA PRO A 51 4.94 -2.43 -17.04
C PRO A 51 5.14 -3.49 -15.96
N LEU A 52 4.51 -4.65 -16.18
CA LEU A 52 4.68 -5.87 -15.37
C LEU A 52 6.07 -6.48 -15.56
#